data_AF-A0A847XKZ6-F1
#
_entry.id   AF-A0A847XKZ6-F1
#
_cell.length_a   1.000
_cell.length_b   1.000
_cell.length_c   1.000
_cell.angle_alpha   90.00
_cell.angle_beta   90.00
_cell.angle_gamma   90.00
#
_symmetry.space_group_name_H-M   'P 1'
#
loop_
_entity.id
_entity.type
_entity.pdbx_description
1 polymer ?
#
loop_
_entity_poly.entity_id
_entity_poly.type
_entity_poly.pdbx_seq_one_letter_code
_entity_poly.pdbx_strand_id
1 'polypeptide(L)'
;MNSNLKIKILYDFQDGPWGGGNQFFQALRNEFRKLGIYEEELAKANCILFYSYQKLEEVIALKKKYPEKFFIHRLGEVFYYHRQGGWKIIDRATVIAANNLADGVVFNSKWLHQELAYLGFRNKNYAIIGNCLDETFFNNDRKKPPQGEKIKLIASSWSDNPNKGYTYYQYLDQQLDWSKYEMTFVGNSPIIFRNIKMLPPLPSVLLAKELKKHDIYITATKNDACSNAILEALACGLPVVALDSGGNREVIRNAGELFTDNQNMIRTIEAVVKNYQSYVNKIEFKGAGEIASEYIEQIEQWLKNKPYRFKAISAHKIQIYIFFFRQRQRYNQVIKKITQIKKNSYRYYKASWHRNILEWLLHANINLLKGKVLDIGSKNRRYDKMMKGAEVTAVDIEENKELNVLYGDIEVGLDYSDDYFDAILCLEVMEYLQGFDKASKEIYRLLKPGGAAIISIPFLQNDHDDNFRPTKKFAEKIFQEATFTQIAIRTFGNGYTVIWDIVKRKWMCNKSEPARKLIYYFLLWPWLIILKIFRIDKIQDQYYSGLFIILKK
;
A
#
# COMPACT_ATOMS: atom_id res chain seq x y z
N MET A 1 -14.81 -9.60 44.12
CA MET A 1 -13.86 -8.95 43.20
C MET A 1 -13.00 -8.00 44.02
N ASN A 2 -11.68 -8.07 43.87
CA ASN A 2 -10.77 -7.24 44.66
C ASN A 2 -10.92 -5.78 44.21
N SER A 3 -11.38 -4.90 45.08
CA SER A 3 -11.86 -3.54 44.76
C SER A 3 -10.80 -2.55 44.22
N ASN A 4 -9.55 -3.00 44.04
CA ASN A 4 -8.39 -2.13 43.76
C ASN A 4 -7.70 -2.37 42.41
N LEU A 5 -8.15 -3.31 41.56
CA LEU A 5 -7.51 -3.54 40.27
C LEU A 5 -7.72 -2.35 39.31
N LYS A 6 -6.61 -1.79 38.79
CA LYS A 6 -6.63 -0.66 37.85
C LYS A 6 -5.65 -0.92 36.69
N ILE A 7 -6.20 -1.19 35.51
CA ILE A 7 -5.46 -1.62 34.32
C ILE A 7 -5.37 -0.48 33.32
N LYS A 8 -4.14 -0.16 32.88
CA LYS A 8 -3.89 0.63 31.68
C LYS A 8 -3.45 -0.27 30.52
N ILE A 9 -4.08 -0.12 29.37
CA ILE A 9 -3.62 -0.76 28.13
C ILE A 9 -2.71 0.23 27.39
N LEU A 10 -1.45 -0.15 27.21
CA LEU A 10 -0.44 0.60 26.45
C LEU A 10 -0.51 0.18 24.97
N TYR A 11 -1.42 0.82 24.24
CA TYR A 11 -1.72 0.55 22.83
C TYR A 11 -2.18 1.84 22.13
N ASP A 12 -1.74 2.04 20.88
CA ASP A 12 -2.13 3.19 20.06
C ASP A 12 -3.44 2.89 19.31
N PHE A 13 -4.57 3.15 19.96
CA PHE A 13 -5.89 2.92 19.40
C PHE A 13 -6.11 3.71 18.10
N GLN A 14 -6.66 3.04 17.09
CA GLN A 14 -7.01 3.64 15.80
C GLN A 14 -8.54 3.62 15.61
N ASP A 15 -9.09 4.70 15.08
CA ASP A 15 -10.50 4.76 14.68
C ASP A 15 -10.70 4.24 13.24
N GLY A 16 -11.89 3.73 12.93
CA GLY A 16 -12.26 3.23 11.59
C GLY A 16 -11.97 1.73 11.34
N PRO A 17 -12.11 1.25 10.08
CA PRO A 17 -11.91 -0.16 9.71
C PRO A 17 -10.42 -0.52 9.74
N TRP A 18 -9.93 -0.84 10.93
CA TRP A 18 -8.56 -1.29 11.16
C TRP A 18 -8.49 -2.80 11.43
N GLY A 19 -7.28 -3.36 11.40
CA GLY A 19 -7.05 -4.80 11.56
C GLY A 19 -7.46 -5.34 12.94
N GLY A 20 -7.63 -6.67 13.00
CA GLY A 20 -8.19 -7.37 14.16
C GLY A 20 -7.58 -7.02 15.52
N GLY A 21 -6.26 -6.85 15.61
CA GLY A 21 -5.62 -6.49 16.88
C GLY A 21 -6.18 -5.20 17.51
N ASN A 22 -6.54 -4.20 16.71
CA ASN A 22 -7.15 -2.96 17.20
C ASN A 22 -8.58 -3.22 17.72
N GLN A 23 -9.38 -3.99 16.97
CA GLN A 23 -10.74 -4.36 17.37
C GLN A 23 -10.74 -5.13 18.70
N PHE A 24 -9.80 -6.07 18.87
CA PHE A 24 -9.61 -6.81 20.11
C PHE A 24 -9.34 -5.87 21.30
N PHE A 25 -8.37 -4.95 21.17
CA PHE A 25 -8.05 -4.05 22.27
C PHE A 25 -9.18 -3.07 22.58
N GLN A 26 -9.96 -2.66 21.57
CA GLN A 26 -11.16 -1.83 21.79
C GLN A 26 -12.22 -2.59 22.58
N ALA A 27 -12.56 -3.82 22.17
CA ALA A 27 -13.51 -4.67 22.87
C ALA A 27 -13.07 -4.92 24.33
N LEU A 28 -11.82 -5.33 24.54
CA LEU A 28 -11.27 -5.57 25.88
C LEU A 28 -11.28 -4.31 26.76
N ARG A 29 -10.89 -3.16 26.21
CA ARG A 29 -10.92 -1.87 26.93
C ARG A 29 -12.35 -1.51 27.35
N ASN A 30 -13.32 -1.71 26.45
CA ASN A 30 -14.71 -1.37 26.74
C ASN A 30 -15.25 -2.23 27.89
N GLU A 31 -14.92 -3.51 27.94
CA GLU A 31 -15.27 -4.37 29.08
C GLU A 31 -14.58 -3.95 30.38
N PHE A 32 -13.28 -3.64 30.33
CA PHE A 32 -12.58 -3.12 31.52
C PHE A 32 -13.17 -1.79 32.02
N ARG A 33 -13.69 -0.93 31.13
CA ARG A 33 -14.41 0.30 31.51
C ARG A 33 -15.75 -0.01 32.15
N LYS A 34 -16.54 -0.93 31.58
CA LYS A 34 -17.83 -1.38 32.15
C LYS A 34 -17.65 -1.94 33.57
N LEU A 35 -16.57 -2.68 33.79
CA LEU A 35 -16.22 -3.27 35.10
C LEU A 35 -15.57 -2.26 36.08
N GLY A 36 -15.32 -1.02 35.67
CA GLY A 36 -14.71 0.02 36.53
C GLY A 36 -13.22 -0.19 36.85
N ILE A 37 -12.54 -1.09 36.11
CA ILE A 37 -11.13 -1.43 36.34
C ILE A 37 -10.18 -0.79 35.31
N TYR A 38 -10.68 -0.24 34.21
CA TYR A 38 -9.84 0.49 33.26
C TYR A 38 -9.42 1.84 33.85
N GLU A 39 -8.15 2.19 33.70
CA GLU A 39 -7.61 3.47 34.13
C GLU A 39 -7.02 4.24 32.94
N GLU A 40 -7.37 5.53 32.84
CA GLU A 40 -6.86 6.41 31.78
C GLU A 40 -5.47 6.95 32.13
N GLU A 41 -5.26 7.31 33.40
CA GLU A 41 -4.01 7.86 33.86
C GLU A 41 -3.03 6.76 34.26
N LEU A 42 -1.93 6.65 33.53
CA LEU A 42 -0.91 5.63 33.80
C LEU A 42 -0.39 5.67 35.25
N ALA A 43 -0.35 6.84 35.88
CA ALA A 43 0.07 7.02 37.27
C ALA A 43 -0.86 6.30 38.27
N LYS A 44 -2.17 6.23 37.99
CA LYS A 44 -3.19 5.61 38.85
C LYS A 44 -3.34 4.10 38.62
N ALA A 45 -2.88 3.58 37.48
CA ALA A 45 -2.94 2.15 37.18
C ALA A 45 -1.93 1.36 38.01
N ASN A 46 -2.32 0.20 38.56
CA ASN A 46 -1.39 -0.74 39.21
C ASN A 46 -0.92 -1.85 38.26
N CYS A 47 -1.63 -2.04 37.14
CA CYS A 47 -1.29 -3.00 36.11
C CYS A 47 -1.21 -2.33 34.74
N ILE A 48 -0.17 -2.63 33.97
CA ILE A 48 0.08 -2.11 32.62
C ILE A 48 0.12 -3.28 31.65
N LEU A 49 -0.91 -3.40 30.80
CA LEU A 49 -0.96 -4.36 29.70
C LEU A 49 -0.37 -3.71 28.45
N PHE A 50 0.74 -4.22 27.95
CA PHE A 50 1.35 -3.74 26.71
C PHE A 50 1.35 -4.84 25.64
N TYR A 51 1.23 -4.41 24.39
CA TYR A 51 1.18 -5.31 23.25
C TYR A 51 2.47 -5.27 22.45
N SER A 52 3.01 -6.47 22.18
CA SER A 52 4.00 -6.65 21.13
C SER A 52 5.25 -5.74 21.31
N TYR A 53 5.96 -5.44 20.23
CA TYR A 53 7.27 -4.76 20.26
C TYR A 53 7.17 -3.24 20.23
N GLN A 54 6.03 -2.67 19.82
CA GLN A 54 5.90 -1.25 19.45
C GLN A 54 6.20 -0.31 20.62
N LYS A 55 5.89 -0.76 21.85
CA LYS A 55 5.99 0.03 23.07
C LYS A 55 7.15 -0.38 23.99
N LEU A 56 8.09 -1.22 23.52
CA LEU A 56 9.15 -1.76 24.39
C LEU A 56 10.05 -0.69 25.01
N GLU A 57 10.41 0.36 24.28
CA GLU A 57 11.23 1.46 24.82
C GLU A 57 10.46 2.24 25.91
N GLU A 58 9.17 2.47 25.70
CA GLU A 58 8.29 3.13 26.66
C GLU A 58 8.11 2.25 27.91
N VAL A 59 7.90 0.94 27.74
CA VAL A 59 7.82 -0.04 28.84
C VAL A 59 9.10 -0.05 29.67
N ILE A 60 10.28 0.02 29.05
CA ILE A 60 11.56 0.12 29.77
C ILE A 60 11.61 1.40 30.63
N ALA A 61 11.20 2.54 30.08
CA ALA A 61 11.18 3.80 30.82
C ALA A 61 10.17 3.76 31.98
N LEU A 62 8.98 3.22 31.73
CA LEU A 62 7.92 3.09 32.73
C LEU A 62 8.30 2.14 33.85
N LYS A 63 8.93 0.99 33.55
CA LYS A 63 9.35 0.03 34.58
C LYS A 63 10.51 0.55 35.44
N LYS A 64 11.32 1.49 34.92
CA LYS A 64 12.29 2.27 35.72
C LYS A 64 11.59 3.25 36.65
N LYS A 65 10.59 3.97 36.13
CA LYS A 65 9.87 5.01 36.87
C LYS A 65 8.93 4.43 37.95
N TYR A 66 8.32 3.30 37.65
CA TYR A 66 7.29 2.65 38.48
C TYR A 66 7.61 1.15 38.66
N PRO A 67 8.68 0.80 39.39
CA PRO A 67 9.11 -0.59 39.59
C PRO A 67 8.12 -1.44 40.39
N GLU A 68 7.17 -0.81 41.08
CA GLU A 68 6.10 -1.43 41.86
C GLU A 68 4.87 -1.85 41.03
N LYS A 69 4.73 -1.33 39.81
CA LYS A 69 3.60 -1.69 38.93
C LYS A 69 3.81 -3.04 38.27
N PHE A 70 2.71 -3.74 37.99
CA PHE A 70 2.73 -5.03 37.31
C PHE A 70 2.63 -4.84 35.79
N PHE A 71 3.58 -5.37 35.02
CA PHE A 71 3.64 -5.24 33.57
C PHE A 71 3.30 -6.57 32.89
N ILE A 72 2.30 -6.55 32.03
CA ILE A 72 1.80 -7.74 31.32
C ILE A 72 2.08 -7.58 29.84
N HIS A 73 2.81 -8.54 29.29
CA HIS A 73 3.11 -8.56 27.87
C HIS A 73 2.12 -9.46 27.12
N ARG A 74 1.23 -8.87 26.32
CA ARG A 74 0.45 -9.64 25.35
C ARG A 74 1.26 -9.84 24.06
N LEU A 75 1.34 -11.09 23.62
CA LEU A 75 2.02 -11.52 22.41
C LEU A 75 0.99 -12.03 21.39
N GLY A 76 1.15 -11.65 20.13
CA GLY A 76 0.15 -11.89 19.10
C GLY A 76 0.64 -12.50 17.79
N GLU A 77 1.94 -12.50 17.50
CA GLU A 77 2.49 -13.00 16.24
C GLU A 77 3.99 -13.30 16.34
N VAL A 78 4.51 -14.04 15.36
CA VAL A 78 5.95 -14.16 15.07
C VAL A 78 6.25 -13.30 13.84
N PHE A 79 6.90 -12.16 14.02
CA PHE A 79 7.06 -11.13 12.98
C PHE A 79 7.84 -11.65 11.78
N TYR A 80 8.85 -12.49 12.00
CA TYR A 80 9.63 -13.07 10.91
C TYR A 80 8.78 -13.87 9.93
N TYR A 81 7.73 -14.56 10.37
CA TYR A 81 6.89 -15.35 9.47
C TYR A 81 6.07 -14.47 8.52
N HIS A 82 5.67 -13.28 8.96
CA HIS A 82 4.87 -12.36 8.15
C HIS A 82 5.68 -11.34 7.36
N ARG A 83 6.88 -10.99 7.84
CA ARG A 83 7.67 -9.86 7.30
C ARG A 83 9.10 -10.21 6.88
N GLN A 84 9.58 -11.41 7.23
CA GLN A 84 10.87 -11.99 6.83
C GLN A 84 12.12 -11.14 7.19
N GLY A 85 13.30 -11.60 6.76
CA GLY A 85 14.56 -10.85 6.86
C GLY A 85 14.89 -10.34 8.27
N GLY A 86 15.05 -9.02 8.41
CA GLY A 86 15.48 -8.36 9.65
C GLY A 86 14.50 -8.47 10.81
N TRP A 87 13.28 -8.96 10.59
CA TRP A 87 12.25 -9.06 11.63
C TRP A 87 12.55 -10.12 12.70
N LYS A 88 13.47 -11.06 12.46
CA LYS A 88 14.03 -11.94 13.51
C LYS A 88 14.62 -11.15 14.69
N ILE A 89 15.12 -9.94 14.43
CA ILE A 89 15.66 -9.06 15.47
C ILE A 89 14.55 -8.62 16.43
N ILE A 90 13.37 -8.30 15.90
CA ILE A 90 12.22 -7.90 16.69
C ILE A 90 11.64 -9.10 17.46
N ASP A 91 11.58 -10.28 16.85
CA ASP A 91 11.17 -11.49 17.57
C ASP A 91 12.07 -11.74 18.79
N ARG A 92 13.41 -11.62 18.62
CA ARG A 92 14.37 -11.73 19.73
C ARG A 92 14.16 -10.65 20.79
N ALA A 93 13.99 -9.39 20.39
CA ALA A 93 13.74 -8.30 21.34
C ALA A 93 12.45 -8.54 22.15
N THR A 94 11.41 -9.03 21.48
CA THR A 94 10.12 -9.37 22.08
C THR A 94 10.23 -10.51 23.08
N VAL A 95 10.93 -11.60 22.73
CA VAL A 95 11.18 -12.72 23.66
C VAL A 95 12.03 -12.29 24.85
N ILE A 96 13.06 -11.45 24.65
CA ILE A 96 13.86 -10.90 25.75
C ILE A 96 12.98 -10.04 26.66
N ALA A 97 12.08 -9.22 26.11
CA ALA A 97 11.14 -8.43 26.89
C ALA A 97 10.16 -9.31 27.67
N ALA A 98 9.58 -10.35 27.05
CA ALA A 98 8.70 -11.30 27.71
C ALA A 98 9.38 -12.03 28.87
N ASN A 99 10.67 -12.38 28.72
CA ASN A 99 11.43 -13.08 29.74
C ASN A 99 11.94 -12.17 30.87
N ASN A 100 12.25 -10.89 30.57
CA ASN A 100 13.05 -10.05 31.47
C ASN A 100 12.42 -8.70 31.83
N LEU A 101 11.32 -8.33 31.20
CA LEU A 101 10.58 -7.09 31.50
C LEU A 101 9.15 -7.38 31.96
N ALA A 102 8.52 -8.42 31.45
CA ALA A 102 7.15 -8.75 31.81
C ALA A 102 7.07 -9.51 33.14
N ASP A 103 6.12 -9.12 33.98
CA ASP A 103 5.77 -9.82 35.23
C ASP A 103 4.79 -10.99 34.96
N GLY A 104 3.98 -10.85 33.91
CA GLY A 104 3.16 -11.90 33.33
C GLY A 104 3.11 -11.80 31.80
N VAL A 105 2.92 -12.93 31.11
CA VAL A 105 2.89 -13.00 29.65
C VAL A 105 1.62 -13.67 29.17
N VAL A 106 0.91 -13.04 28.24
CA VAL A 106 -0.31 -13.59 27.66
C VAL A 106 -0.07 -13.92 26.19
N PHE A 107 -0.23 -15.18 25.83
CA PHE A 107 -0.27 -15.64 24.45
C PHE A 107 -1.71 -15.70 23.98
N ASN A 108 -1.96 -15.35 22.71
CA ASN A 108 -3.30 -15.48 22.11
C ASN A 108 -3.61 -16.90 21.62
N SER A 109 -2.65 -17.83 21.67
CA SER A 109 -2.81 -19.23 21.25
C SER A 109 -1.71 -20.12 21.83
N LYS A 110 -1.98 -21.43 21.95
CA LYS A 110 -1.00 -22.48 22.23
C LYS A 110 0.06 -22.55 21.13
N TRP A 111 -0.35 -22.41 19.88
CA TRP A 111 0.59 -22.40 18.75
C TRP A 111 1.65 -21.30 18.91
N LEU A 112 1.24 -20.05 19.21
CA LEU A 112 2.21 -18.95 19.41
C LEU A 112 3.13 -19.20 20.59
N HIS A 113 2.61 -19.75 21.69
CA HIS A 113 3.43 -20.12 22.84
C HIS A 113 4.52 -21.11 22.45
N GLN A 114 4.19 -22.16 21.68
CA GLN A 114 5.16 -23.14 21.19
C GLN A 114 6.22 -22.50 20.30
N GLU A 115 5.80 -21.67 19.34
CA GLU A 115 6.73 -20.97 18.43
C GLU A 115 7.70 -20.06 19.20
N LEU A 116 7.19 -19.29 20.16
CA LEU A 116 8.04 -18.40 20.94
C LEU A 116 8.89 -19.15 21.98
N ALA A 117 8.47 -20.34 22.43
CA ALA A 117 9.31 -21.24 23.21
C ALA A 117 10.53 -21.72 22.42
N TYR A 118 10.38 -22.08 21.14
CA TYR A 118 11.51 -22.37 20.25
C TYR A 118 12.45 -21.19 20.07
N LEU A 119 11.93 -19.95 20.14
CA LEU A 119 12.74 -18.72 20.11
C LEU A 119 13.36 -18.35 21.46
N GLY A 120 13.18 -19.17 22.49
CA GLY A 120 13.83 -19.02 23.80
C GLY A 120 12.97 -18.34 24.86
N PHE A 121 11.65 -18.32 24.72
CA PHE A 121 10.74 -17.94 25.80
C PHE A 121 10.88 -18.90 27.01
N ARG A 122 10.92 -18.34 28.22
CA ARG A 122 11.20 -19.04 29.49
C ARG A 122 10.44 -18.48 30.70
N ASN A 123 9.62 -17.45 30.55
CA ASN A 123 8.89 -16.88 31.68
C ASN A 123 7.85 -17.89 32.19
N LYS A 124 7.84 -18.15 33.49
CA LYS A 124 6.92 -19.12 34.12
C LYS A 124 5.53 -18.54 34.39
N ASN A 125 5.41 -17.22 34.49
CA ASN A 125 4.13 -16.54 34.68
C ASN A 125 3.53 -16.26 33.31
N TYR A 126 2.83 -17.25 32.75
CA TYR A 126 2.15 -17.07 31.47
C TYR A 126 0.77 -17.71 31.44
N ALA A 127 -0.06 -17.19 30.55
CA ALA A 127 -1.39 -17.70 30.27
C ALA A 127 -1.67 -17.67 28.76
N ILE A 128 -2.63 -18.49 28.34
CA ILE A 128 -3.09 -18.55 26.96
C ILE A 128 -4.53 -18.04 26.96
N ILE A 129 -4.71 -16.79 26.56
CA ILE A 129 -6.01 -16.10 26.53
C ILE A 129 -6.19 -15.57 25.11
N GLY A 130 -7.19 -16.12 24.43
CA GLY A 130 -7.50 -15.84 23.02
C GLY A 130 -7.84 -14.38 22.73
N ASN A 131 -8.16 -14.08 21.48
CA ASN A 131 -8.76 -12.80 21.14
C ASN A 131 -10.27 -12.81 21.49
N CYS A 132 -10.86 -11.63 21.52
CA CYS A 132 -12.28 -11.37 21.71
C CYS A 132 -12.77 -10.40 20.63
N LEU A 133 -14.10 -10.28 20.56
CA LEU A 133 -14.86 -9.52 19.57
C LEU A 133 -15.97 -8.75 20.27
N ASP A 134 -16.50 -7.73 19.59
CA ASP A 134 -17.67 -7.00 20.05
C ASP A 134 -18.95 -7.73 19.64
N GLU A 135 -19.58 -8.38 20.61
CA GLU A 135 -20.76 -9.22 20.43
C GLU A 135 -22.04 -8.43 20.16
N THR A 136 -22.00 -7.10 20.26
CA THR A 136 -23.17 -6.26 19.93
C THR A 136 -23.54 -6.38 18.45
N PHE A 137 -22.60 -6.70 17.58
CA PHE A 137 -22.84 -6.90 16.15
C PHE A 137 -22.24 -8.18 15.57
N PHE A 138 -21.13 -8.70 16.10
CA PHE A 138 -20.67 -10.06 15.77
C PHE A 138 -21.37 -11.06 16.68
N ASN A 139 -22.58 -11.44 16.32
CA ASN A 139 -23.41 -12.37 17.07
C ASN A 139 -24.16 -13.33 16.15
N ASN A 140 -24.59 -14.43 16.75
CA ASN A 140 -25.18 -15.54 16.03
C ASN A 140 -26.71 -15.41 16.00
N ASP A 141 -27.26 -15.15 14.82
CA ASP A 141 -28.67 -15.42 14.54
C ASP A 141 -28.75 -16.87 14.07
N ARG A 142 -28.95 -17.83 14.99
CA ARG A 142 -28.90 -19.30 14.74
C ARG A 142 -29.19 -19.67 13.29
N LYS A 143 -28.11 -19.96 12.56
CA LYS A 143 -28.17 -20.05 11.11
C LYS A 143 -28.80 -21.36 10.67
N LYS A 144 -29.82 -21.26 9.81
CA LYS A 144 -30.45 -22.42 9.18
C LYS A 144 -29.55 -22.98 8.08
N PRO A 145 -29.71 -24.25 7.68
CA PRO A 145 -29.06 -24.78 6.49
C PRO A 145 -29.33 -23.87 5.28
N PRO A 146 -28.38 -23.76 4.33
CA PRO A 146 -28.56 -22.96 3.13
C PRO A 146 -29.83 -23.38 2.38
N GLN A 147 -30.74 -22.44 2.13
CA GLN A 147 -32.01 -22.69 1.42
C GLN A 147 -31.99 -22.19 -0.03
N GLY A 148 -30.92 -21.52 -0.46
CA GLY A 148 -30.77 -20.98 -1.81
C GLY A 148 -30.25 -22.01 -2.81
N GLU A 149 -30.35 -21.68 -4.10
CA GLU A 149 -29.83 -22.52 -5.20
C GLU A 149 -28.31 -22.70 -5.15
N LYS A 150 -27.58 -21.74 -4.57
CA LYS A 150 -26.12 -21.77 -4.42
C LYS A 150 -25.67 -21.56 -2.98
N ILE A 151 -24.57 -22.23 -2.63
CA ILE A 151 -23.86 -22.06 -1.37
C ILE A 151 -22.98 -20.82 -1.43
N LYS A 152 -23.07 -19.98 -0.42
CA LYS A 152 -22.42 -18.67 -0.36
C LYS A 152 -21.15 -18.74 0.46
N LEU A 153 -20.01 -18.49 -0.18
CA LEU A 153 -18.69 -18.50 0.45
C LEU A 153 -18.22 -17.06 0.69
N ILE A 154 -17.50 -16.83 1.79
CA ILE A 154 -16.91 -15.51 2.05
C ILE A 154 -15.50 -15.62 2.62
N ALA A 155 -14.62 -14.71 2.19
CA ALA A 155 -13.30 -14.49 2.76
C ALA A 155 -13.09 -13.00 3.06
N SER A 156 -12.26 -12.67 4.06
CA SER A 156 -11.90 -11.28 4.35
C SER A 156 -10.42 -11.09 4.66
N SER A 157 -9.84 -9.95 4.24
CA SER A 157 -8.46 -9.58 4.56
C SER A 157 -8.21 -8.07 4.45
N TRP A 158 -7.55 -7.50 5.47
CA TRP A 158 -7.22 -6.07 5.53
C TRP A 158 -5.85 -5.72 4.93
N SER A 159 -5.05 -6.71 4.53
CA SER A 159 -3.65 -6.51 4.11
C SER A 159 -3.34 -7.27 2.83
N ASP A 160 -2.65 -6.63 1.89
CA ASP A 160 -2.13 -7.21 0.64
C ASP A 160 -0.97 -8.22 0.83
N ASN A 161 -0.66 -8.63 2.06
CA ASN A 161 0.44 -9.56 2.34
C ASN A 161 0.18 -10.92 1.66
N PRO A 162 1.14 -11.47 0.90
CA PRO A 162 1.02 -12.79 0.25
C PRO A 162 0.60 -13.93 1.19
N ASN A 163 0.94 -13.85 2.48
CA ASN A 163 0.55 -14.83 3.49
C ASN A 163 -0.96 -14.85 3.77
N LYS A 164 -1.75 -13.92 3.22
CA LYS A 164 -3.22 -13.93 3.29
C LYS A 164 -3.86 -14.89 2.28
N GLY A 165 -3.04 -15.57 1.47
CA GLY A 165 -3.47 -16.72 0.68
C GLY A 165 -4.18 -16.36 -0.63
N TYR A 166 -3.87 -15.21 -1.23
CA TYR A 166 -4.49 -14.73 -2.47
C TYR A 166 -4.44 -15.72 -3.64
N THR A 167 -3.39 -16.54 -3.70
CA THR A 167 -3.25 -17.60 -4.72
C THR A 167 -4.28 -18.72 -4.54
N TYR A 168 -4.74 -19.00 -3.32
CA TYR A 168 -5.80 -19.97 -3.07
C TYR A 168 -7.17 -19.40 -3.51
N TYR A 169 -7.44 -18.12 -3.22
CA TYR A 169 -8.65 -17.47 -3.71
C TYR A 169 -8.66 -17.38 -5.24
N GLN A 170 -7.51 -17.11 -5.87
CA GLN A 170 -7.40 -17.14 -7.33
C GLN A 170 -7.64 -18.55 -7.90
N TYR A 171 -7.20 -19.60 -7.21
CA TYR A 171 -7.52 -20.97 -7.60
C TYR A 171 -9.01 -21.27 -7.49
N LEU A 172 -9.68 -20.86 -6.40
CA LEU A 172 -11.14 -20.94 -6.29
C LEU A 172 -11.83 -20.16 -7.41
N ASP A 173 -11.38 -18.94 -7.70
CA ASP A 173 -11.92 -18.10 -8.78
C ASP A 173 -11.97 -18.85 -10.13
N GLN A 174 -10.96 -19.69 -10.38
CA GLN A 174 -10.79 -20.45 -11.62
C GLN A 174 -11.48 -21.82 -11.63
N GLN A 175 -11.57 -22.50 -10.48
CA GLN A 175 -11.90 -23.93 -10.42
C GLN A 175 -13.20 -24.23 -9.67
N LEU A 176 -13.76 -23.27 -8.94
CA LEU A 176 -15.00 -23.46 -8.20
C LEU A 176 -16.18 -23.67 -9.18
N ASP A 177 -17.08 -24.60 -8.83
CA ASP A 177 -18.30 -24.84 -9.59
C ASP A 177 -19.30 -23.68 -9.35
N TRP A 178 -19.25 -22.65 -10.22
CA TRP A 178 -20.11 -21.48 -10.13
C TRP A 178 -21.60 -21.76 -10.34
N SER A 179 -21.98 -22.97 -10.76
CA SER A 179 -23.38 -23.39 -10.76
C SER A 179 -23.88 -23.73 -9.35
N LYS A 180 -22.98 -24.14 -8.44
CA LYS A 180 -23.27 -24.53 -7.05
C LYS A 180 -22.86 -23.48 -6.02
N TYR A 181 -21.89 -22.64 -6.34
CA TYR A 181 -21.31 -21.71 -5.38
C TYR A 181 -21.36 -20.26 -5.88
N GLU A 182 -21.48 -19.34 -4.93
CA GLU A 182 -21.11 -17.94 -5.09
C GLU A 182 -20.07 -17.57 -4.03
N MET A 183 -19.19 -16.62 -4.32
CA MET A 183 -18.13 -16.23 -3.39
C MET A 183 -17.94 -14.71 -3.35
N THR A 184 -17.81 -14.18 -2.14
CA THR A 184 -17.47 -12.79 -1.88
C THR A 184 -16.11 -12.68 -1.18
N PHE A 185 -15.29 -11.73 -1.61
CA PHE A 185 -14.05 -11.33 -0.94
C PHE A 185 -14.18 -9.90 -0.42
N VAL A 186 -13.99 -9.70 0.88
CA VAL A 186 -14.07 -8.38 1.52
C VAL A 186 -12.67 -7.88 1.91
N GLY A 187 -12.27 -6.73 1.38
CA GLY A 187 -11.05 -6.03 1.81
C GLY A 187 -10.03 -5.81 0.70
N ASN A 188 -8.75 -5.78 1.07
CA ASN A 188 -7.65 -5.37 0.19
C ASN A 188 -7.01 -6.59 -0.47
N SER A 189 -7.35 -6.87 -1.74
CA SER A 189 -6.70 -7.91 -2.54
C SER A 189 -5.73 -7.29 -3.56
N PRO A 190 -4.48 -7.79 -3.68
CA PRO A 190 -3.59 -7.43 -4.78
C PRO A 190 -3.97 -8.10 -6.11
N ILE A 191 -4.92 -9.04 -6.09
CA ILE A 191 -5.45 -9.76 -7.26
C ILE A 191 -6.89 -9.31 -7.51
N ILE A 192 -7.20 -8.98 -8.77
CA ILE A 192 -8.56 -8.77 -9.24
C ILE A 192 -9.09 -10.12 -9.70
N PHE A 193 -10.17 -10.59 -9.08
CA PHE A 193 -10.81 -11.87 -9.40
C PHE A 193 -11.84 -11.69 -10.52
N ARG A 194 -12.08 -12.74 -11.30
CA ARG A 194 -13.01 -12.71 -12.44
C ARG A 194 -14.46 -13.01 -12.01
N ASN A 195 -14.64 -13.98 -11.12
CA ASN A 195 -15.94 -14.50 -10.71
C ASN A 195 -16.27 -14.19 -9.24
N ILE A 196 -15.26 -14.11 -8.37
CA ILE A 196 -15.44 -13.71 -6.96
C ILE A 196 -15.86 -12.24 -6.89
N LYS A 197 -16.97 -11.97 -6.20
CA LYS A 197 -17.45 -10.62 -5.92
C LYS A 197 -16.51 -9.92 -4.95
N MET A 198 -15.94 -8.78 -5.35
CA MET A 198 -15.05 -8.00 -4.50
C MET A 198 -15.79 -6.84 -3.81
N LEU A 199 -15.69 -6.76 -2.50
CA LEU A 199 -16.16 -5.64 -1.69
C LEU A 199 -14.96 -4.89 -1.10
N PRO A 200 -15.01 -3.55 -1.00
CA PRO A 200 -13.97 -2.78 -0.34
C PRO A 200 -13.91 -3.11 1.16
N PRO A 201 -12.85 -2.67 1.87
CA PRO A 201 -12.81 -2.73 3.32
C PRO A 201 -14.09 -2.17 3.98
N LEU A 202 -14.72 -2.96 4.86
CA LEU A 202 -15.96 -2.58 5.56
C LEU A 202 -15.70 -2.26 7.04
N PRO A 203 -16.39 -1.27 7.64
CA PRO A 203 -16.49 -1.13 9.09
C PRO A 203 -17.06 -2.39 9.74
N SER A 204 -16.68 -2.68 11.00
CA SER A 204 -17.00 -3.94 11.69
C SER A 204 -18.50 -4.28 11.70
N VAL A 205 -19.37 -3.29 11.90
CA VAL A 205 -20.83 -3.47 11.86
C VAL A 205 -21.33 -3.90 10.47
N LEU A 206 -20.77 -3.32 9.41
CA LEU A 206 -21.14 -3.68 8.02
C LEU A 206 -20.53 -5.03 7.64
N LEU A 207 -19.31 -5.33 8.10
CA LEU A 207 -18.70 -6.64 7.90
C LEU A 207 -19.53 -7.74 8.57
N ALA A 208 -19.98 -7.54 9.81
CA ALA A 208 -20.83 -8.50 10.50
C ALA A 208 -22.14 -8.77 9.72
N LYS A 209 -22.80 -7.70 9.25
CA LYS A 209 -23.98 -7.82 8.37
C LYS A 209 -23.67 -8.58 7.09
N GLU A 210 -22.49 -8.40 6.50
CA GLU A 210 -22.11 -9.10 5.28
C GLU A 210 -21.78 -10.57 5.53
N LEU A 211 -21.04 -10.90 6.60
CA LEU A 211 -20.75 -12.28 7.01
C LEU A 211 -22.04 -13.08 7.19
N LYS A 212 -23.04 -12.51 7.87
CA LYS A 212 -24.34 -13.14 8.11
C LYS A 212 -25.13 -13.50 6.84
N LYS A 213 -24.83 -12.88 5.69
CA LYS A 213 -25.48 -13.20 4.40
C LYS A 213 -24.89 -14.42 3.70
N HIS A 214 -23.72 -14.87 4.11
CA HIS A 214 -23.00 -15.97 3.48
C HIS A 214 -23.21 -17.24 4.30
N ASP A 215 -22.74 -18.40 3.83
CA ASP A 215 -22.95 -19.71 4.48
C ASP A 215 -21.70 -20.23 5.17
N ILE A 216 -20.55 -20.20 4.50
CA ILE A 216 -19.26 -20.75 4.94
C ILE A 216 -18.17 -19.69 4.83
N TYR A 217 -17.32 -19.59 5.85
CA TYR A 217 -16.16 -18.70 5.82
C TYR A 217 -14.91 -19.45 5.37
N ILE A 218 -14.14 -18.86 4.45
CA ILE A 218 -12.92 -19.43 3.90
C ILE A 218 -11.73 -18.54 4.23
N THR A 219 -10.65 -19.12 4.73
CA THR A 219 -9.38 -18.39 4.85
C THR A 219 -8.16 -19.23 4.50
N ALA A 220 -7.27 -18.67 3.71
CA ALA A 220 -5.99 -19.28 3.37
C ALA A 220 -4.81 -18.59 4.07
N THR A 221 -5.07 -17.96 5.22
CA THR A 221 -4.05 -17.22 5.97
C THR A 221 -3.01 -18.16 6.58
N LYS A 222 -1.73 -17.87 6.33
CA LYS A 222 -0.58 -18.59 6.88
C LYS A 222 -0.10 -17.98 8.19
N ASN A 223 0.23 -18.84 9.15
CA ASN A 223 0.90 -18.55 10.41
C ASN A 223 0.18 -17.51 11.29
N ASP A 224 -1.15 -17.43 11.19
CA ASP A 224 -1.93 -16.58 12.10
C ASP A 224 -2.04 -17.27 13.46
N ALA A 225 -1.73 -16.55 14.54
CA ALA A 225 -1.73 -17.14 15.87
C ALA A 225 -3.16 -17.31 16.41
N CYS A 226 -4.00 -16.28 16.26
CA CYS A 226 -5.39 -16.30 16.67
C CYS A 226 -6.17 -15.37 15.74
N SER A 227 -6.72 -15.92 14.66
CA SER A 227 -7.29 -15.12 13.60
C SER A 227 -8.62 -14.49 14.01
N ASN A 228 -8.66 -13.15 14.10
CA ASN A 228 -9.92 -12.45 14.37
C ASN A 228 -10.94 -12.65 13.27
N ALA A 229 -10.52 -12.78 12.01
CA ALA A 229 -11.46 -13.02 10.93
C ALA A 229 -12.18 -14.38 11.06
N ILE A 230 -11.48 -15.40 11.60
CA ILE A 230 -12.11 -16.68 11.96
C ILE A 230 -13.09 -16.49 13.12
N LEU A 231 -12.68 -15.78 14.19
CA LEU A 231 -13.56 -15.51 15.34
C LEU A 231 -14.82 -14.71 14.95
N GLU A 232 -14.68 -13.70 14.10
CA GLU A 232 -15.77 -12.89 13.56
C GLU A 232 -16.75 -13.75 12.74
N ALA A 233 -16.23 -14.68 11.93
CA ALA A 233 -17.04 -15.62 11.16
C ALA A 233 -17.80 -16.61 12.05
N LEU A 234 -17.10 -17.21 13.02
CA LEU A 234 -17.71 -18.12 14.00
C LEU A 234 -18.79 -17.41 14.80
N ALA A 235 -18.52 -16.20 15.28
CA ALA A 235 -19.50 -15.40 16.02
C ALA A 235 -20.75 -15.07 15.18
N CYS A 236 -20.59 -14.90 13.87
CA CYS A 236 -21.70 -14.75 12.92
C CYS A 236 -22.37 -16.07 12.48
N GLY A 237 -21.97 -17.20 13.07
CA GLY A 237 -22.59 -18.52 12.80
C GLY A 237 -22.09 -19.20 11.52
N LEU A 238 -20.90 -18.87 11.01
CA LEU A 238 -20.34 -19.51 9.82
C LEU A 238 -19.38 -20.63 10.24
N PRO A 239 -19.57 -21.88 9.77
CA PRO A 239 -18.52 -22.86 9.83
C PRO A 239 -17.35 -22.44 8.94
N VAL A 240 -16.15 -22.87 9.29
CA VAL A 240 -14.91 -22.34 8.71
C VAL A 240 -14.14 -23.40 7.93
N VAL A 241 -13.68 -23.06 6.74
CA VAL A 241 -12.68 -23.81 5.99
C VAL A 241 -11.39 -23.01 5.98
N ALA A 242 -10.33 -23.53 6.62
CA ALA A 242 -9.07 -22.79 6.73
C ALA A 242 -7.84 -23.59 6.31
N LEU A 243 -6.78 -22.90 5.91
CA LEU A 243 -5.48 -23.53 5.70
C LEU A 243 -4.95 -24.10 7.03
N ASP A 244 -4.41 -25.33 7.01
CA ASP A 244 -3.76 -25.94 8.17
C ASP A 244 -2.41 -25.24 8.45
N SER A 245 -2.49 -24.11 9.13
CA SER A 245 -1.35 -23.24 9.41
C SER A 245 -1.62 -22.39 10.65
N GLY A 246 -0.58 -22.15 11.44
CA GLY A 246 -0.70 -21.32 12.65
C GLY A 246 -1.63 -21.94 13.70
N GLY A 247 -2.32 -21.07 14.43
CA GLY A 247 -3.35 -21.43 15.40
C GLY A 247 -4.74 -21.63 14.79
N ASN A 248 -4.90 -21.72 13.46
CA ASN A 248 -6.23 -21.87 12.82
C ASN A 248 -7.00 -23.06 13.40
N ARG A 249 -6.35 -24.21 13.60
CA ARG A 249 -6.94 -25.41 14.22
C ARG A 249 -7.45 -25.15 15.64
N GLU A 250 -6.69 -24.41 16.44
CA GLU A 250 -7.02 -24.07 17.82
C GLU A 250 -8.24 -23.13 17.90
N VAL A 251 -8.34 -22.18 16.97
CA VAL A 251 -9.45 -21.22 16.91
C VAL A 251 -10.73 -21.88 16.38
N ILE A 252 -10.64 -22.70 15.34
CA ILE A 252 -11.80 -23.35 14.70
C ILE A 252 -12.38 -24.47 15.57
N ARG A 253 -11.53 -25.18 16.32
CA ARG A 253 -11.93 -26.37 17.11
C ARG A 253 -12.67 -27.39 16.24
N ASN A 254 -13.97 -27.59 16.50
CA ASN A 254 -14.83 -28.56 15.81
C ASN A 254 -15.86 -27.91 14.88
N ALA A 255 -15.74 -26.59 14.63
CA ALA A 255 -16.71 -25.78 13.89
C ALA A 255 -16.34 -25.63 12.40
N GLY A 256 -15.48 -26.49 11.87
CA GLY A 256 -14.96 -26.37 10.53
C GLY A 256 -13.93 -27.43 10.20
N GLU A 257 -13.29 -27.28 9.05
CA GLU A 257 -12.28 -28.20 8.54
C GLU A 257 -11.05 -27.47 8.00
N LEU A 258 -9.94 -28.20 7.90
CA LEU A 258 -8.67 -27.66 7.46
C LEU A 258 -8.20 -28.31 6.14
N PHE A 259 -7.62 -27.49 5.27
CA PHE A 259 -7.00 -27.96 4.01
C PHE A 259 -5.49 -27.67 4.00
N THR A 260 -4.75 -28.44 3.20
CA THR A 260 -3.28 -28.33 3.07
C THR A 260 -2.82 -27.67 1.77
N ASP A 261 -3.62 -27.80 0.72
CA ASP A 261 -3.28 -27.38 -0.65
C ASP A 261 -4.54 -27.04 -1.48
N ASN A 262 -4.33 -26.56 -2.70
CA ASN A 262 -5.40 -26.13 -3.60
C ASN A 262 -6.39 -27.26 -3.93
N GLN A 263 -5.91 -28.48 -4.17
CA GLN A 263 -6.77 -29.60 -4.59
C GLN A 263 -7.64 -30.09 -3.43
N ASN A 264 -7.05 -30.16 -2.23
CA ASN A 264 -7.74 -30.57 -1.03
C ASN A 264 -8.76 -29.51 -0.55
N MET A 265 -8.54 -28.23 -0.84
CA MET A 265 -9.42 -27.13 -0.45
C MET A 265 -10.86 -27.30 -0.94
N ILE A 266 -11.08 -27.62 -2.21
CA ILE A 266 -12.45 -27.80 -2.75
C ILE A 266 -13.16 -28.97 -2.08
N ARG A 267 -12.47 -30.11 -1.92
CA ARG A 267 -13.01 -31.28 -1.21
C ARG A 267 -13.37 -30.97 0.24
N THR A 268 -12.57 -30.12 0.89
CA THR A 268 -12.81 -29.67 2.26
C THR A 268 -14.06 -28.80 2.35
N ILE A 269 -14.27 -27.89 1.38
CA ILE A 269 -15.51 -27.11 1.27
C ILE A 269 -16.71 -28.05 1.12
N GLU A 270 -16.64 -29.04 0.23
CA GLU A 270 -17.70 -30.02 0.01
C GLU A 270 -18.01 -30.85 1.27
N ALA A 271 -16.99 -31.23 2.04
CA ALA A 271 -17.16 -31.93 3.31
C ALA A 271 -17.91 -31.08 4.35
N VAL A 272 -17.61 -29.78 4.43
CA VAL A 272 -18.32 -28.84 5.30
C VAL A 272 -19.75 -28.64 4.83
N VAL A 273 -20.00 -28.52 3.52
CA VAL A 273 -21.36 -28.44 2.96
C VAL A 273 -22.18 -29.69 3.31
N LYS A 274 -21.62 -30.89 3.12
CA LYS A 274 -22.30 -32.15 3.40
C LYS A 274 -22.71 -32.29 4.88
N ASN A 275 -21.92 -31.75 5.79
CA ASN A 275 -22.16 -31.86 7.24
C ASN A 275 -22.46 -30.51 7.89
N TYR A 276 -23.03 -29.57 7.14
CA TYR A 276 -23.17 -28.16 7.51
C TYR A 276 -23.75 -27.96 8.92
N GLN A 277 -24.92 -28.55 9.19
CA GLN A 277 -25.60 -28.37 10.47
C GLN A 277 -24.79 -28.90 11.65
N SER A 278 -24.02 -29.98 11.45
CA SER A 278 -23.13 -30.53 12.48
C SER A 278 -22.04 -29.53 12.86
N TYR A 279 -21.41 -28.86 11.88
CA TYR A 279 -20.40 -27.84 12.19
C TYR A 279 -21.00 -26.59 12.83
N VAL A 280 -22.15 -26.12 12.33
CA VAL A 280 -22.87 -24.97 12.91
C VAL A 280 -23.22 -25.22 14.39
N ASN A 281 -23.70 -26.41 14.72
CA ASN A 281 -24.05 -26.76 16.09
C ASN A 281 -22.84 -26.85 17.04
N LYS A 282 -21.62 -26.95 16.49
CA LYS A 282 -20.36 -27.02 17.26
C LYS A 282 -19.62 -25.68 17.30
N ILE A 283 -20.21 -24.60 16.76
CA ILE A 283 -19.64 -23.26 16.85
C ILE A 283 -19.61 -22.83 18.30
N GLU A 284 -18.40 -22.58 18.80
CA GLU A 284 -18.13 -22.01 20.10
C GLU A 284 -17.19 -20.81 19.92
N PHE A 285 -17.50 -19.71 20.60
CA PHE A 285 -16.60 -18.57 20.72
C PHE A 285 -16.76 -17.96 22.10
N LYS A 286 -15.75 -17.23 22.55
CA LYS A 286 -15.78 -16.51 23.83
C LYS A 286 -16.05 -15.04 23.58
N GLY A 287 -16.98 -14.49 24.34
CA GLY A 287 -17.30 -13.09 24.32
C GLY A 287 -16.21 -12.18 24.88
N ALA A 288 -16.38 -10.87 24.70
CA ALA A 288 -15.47 -9.89 25.30
C ALA A 288 -15.50 -9.96 26.83
N GLY A 289 -16.68 -10.17 27.43
CA GLY A 289 -16.85 -10.29 28.88
C GLY A 289 -16.17 -11.52 29.48
N GLU A 290 -16.27 -12.68 28.80
CA GLU A 290 -15.58 -13.91 29.22
C GLU A 290 -14.05 -13.74 29.16
N ILE A 291 -13.53 -13.20 28.04
CA ILE A 291 -12.10 -12.96 27.89
C ILE A 291 -11.60 -11.92 28.90
N ALA A 292 -12.37 -10.86 29.17
CA ALA A 292 -12.04 -9.89 30.21
C ALA A 292 -11.97 -10.56 31.60
N SER A 293 -12.86 -11.50 31.89
CA SER A 293 -12.87 -12.26 33.14
C SER A 293 -11.64 -13.15 33.28
N GLU A 294 -11.24 -13.89 32.23
CA GLU A 294 -9.99 -14.67 32.21
C GLU A 294 -8.77 -13.80 32.46
N TYR A 295 -8.74 -12.60 31.87
CA TYR A 295 -7.70 -11.62 32.14
C TYR A 295 -7.68 -11.22 33.61
N ILE A 296 -8.82 -10.88 34.19
CA ILE A 296 -8.92 -10.45 35.59
C ILE A 296 -8.47 -11.57 36.53
N GLU A 297 -9.00 -12.78 36.38
CA GLU A 297 -8.66 -13.94 37.20
C GLU A 297 -7.15 -14.21 37.17
N GLN A 298 -6.57 -14.20 35.97
CA GLN A 298 -5.16 -14.45 35.78
C GLN A 298 -4.28 -13.34 36.38
N ILE A 299 -4.69 -12.09 36.24
CA ILE A 299 -3.99 -10.93 36.80
C ILE A 299 -4.05 -10.96 38.32
N GLU A 300 -5.23 -11.20 38.90
CA GLU A 300 -5.40 -11.32 40.36
C GLU A 300 -4.54 -12.46 40.93
N GLN A 301 -4.41 -13.58 40.20
CA GLN A 301 -3.50 -14.66 40.59
C GLN A 301 -2.04 -14.18 40.59
N TRP A 302 -1.59 -13.48 39.54
CA TRP A 302 -0.21 -13.01 39.45
C TRP A 302 0.13 -11.90 40.43
N LEU A 303 -0.81 -11.02 40.76
CA LEU A 303 -0.65 -9.93 41.73
C LEU A 303 -0.39 -10.42 43.16
N LYS A 304 -0.62 -11.72 43.45
CA LYS A 304 -0.18 -12.35 44.72
C LYS A 304 1.34 -12.40 44.84
N ASN A 305 2.07 -12.33 43.73
CA ASN A 305 3.52 -12.30 43.69
C ASN A 305 4.04 -10.86 43.59
N LYS A 306 5.23 -10.61 44.14
CA LYS A 306 5.91 -9.31 43.97
C LYS A 306 6.29 -9.10 42.50
N PRO A 307 6.14 -7.88 41.95
CA PRO A 307 6.64 -7.54 40.63
C PRO A 307 8.12 -7.89 40.48
N TYR A 308 8.47 -8.41 39.30
CA TYR A 308 9.83 -8.76 38.94
C TYR A 308 10.70 -7.50 38.81
N ARG A 309 11.80 -7.47 39.57
CA ARG A 309 12.84 -6.44 39.44
C ARG A 309 13.65 -6.67 38.17
N PHE A 310 13.44 -5.82 37.18
CA PHE A 310 14.12 -5.95 35.90
C PHE A 310 15.62 -5.61 36.00
N LYS A 311 16.46 -6.34 35.24
CA LYS A 311 17.90 -6.09 35.15
C LYS A 311 18.18 -5.04 34.09
N ALA A 312 18.96 -4.01 34.43
CA ALA A 312 19.34 -2.95 33.49
C ALA A 312 19.99 -3.49 32.20
N ILE A 313 20.76 -4.58 32.29
CA ILE A 313 21.41 -5.20 31.13
C ILE A 313 20.40 -5.71 30.08
N SER A 314 19.22 -6.17 30.51
CA SER A 314 18.18 -6.67 29.61
C SER A 314 17.52 -5.52 28.85
N ALA A 315 17.33 -4.37 29.50
CA ALA A 315 16.84 -3.15 28.84
C ALA A 315 17.80 -2.67 27.74
N HIS A 316 19.11 -2.63 28.03
CA HIS A 316 20.12 -2.25 27.03
C HIS A 316 20.14 -3.22 25.84
N LYS A 317 20.06 -4.54 26.08
CA LYS A 317 19.96 -5.52 24.99
C LYS A 317 18.76 -5.26 24.07
N ILE A 318 17.58 -5.01 24.64
CA ILE A 318 16.37 -4.70 23.87
C ILE A 318 16.57 -3.43 23.04
N GLN A 319 17.09 -2.36 23.64
CA GLN A 319 17.37 -1.09 22.95
C GLN A 319 18.38 -1.26 21.81
N ILE A 320 19.44 -2.05 22.00
CA ILE A 320 20.43 -2.39 20.96
C ILE A 320 19.75 -3.12 19.78
N TYR A 321 18.91 -4.12 20.06
CA TYR A 321 18.18 -4.83 19.00
C TYR A 321 17.23 -3.89 18.23
N ILE A 322 16.49 -3.04 18.94
CA ILE A 322 15.59 -2.04 18.33
C ILE A 322 16.39 -1.04 17.47
N PHE A 323 17.55 -0.59 17.96
CA PHE A 323 18.45 0.30 17.20
C PHE A 323 18.93 -0.36 15.91
N PHE A 324 19.49 -1.56 15.98
CA PHE A 324 19.95 -2.28 14.78
C PHE A 324 18.81 -2.56 13.80
N PHE A 325 17.63 -2.90 14.30
CA PHE A 325 16.45 -3.05 13.46
C PHE A 325 16.11 -1.75 12.72
N ARG A 326 16.06 -0.60 13.42
CA ARG A 326 15.82 0.71 12.80
C ARG A 326 16.88 1.07 11.74
N GLN A 327 18.16 0.83 12.02
CA GLN A 327 19.24 1.07 11.05
C GLN A 327 19.08 0.19 9.81
N ARG A 328 18.77 -1.09 9.99
CA ARG A 328 18.52 -2.01 8.88
C ARG A 328 17.30 -1.61 8.05
N GLN A 329 16.23 -1.12 8.66
CA GLN A 329 15.07 -0.61 7.92
C GLN A 329 15.44 0.62 7.08
N ARG A 330 16.18 1.57 7.66
CA ARG A 330 16.69 2.75 6.92
C ARG A 330 17.57 2.33 5.74
N TYR A 331 18.51 1.43 5.98
CA TYR A 331 19.37 0.87 4.92
C TYR A 331 18.54 0.21 3.81
N ASN A 332 17.59 -0.66 4.15
CA ASN A 332 16.72 -1.32 3.18
C ASN A 332 15.88 -0.31 2.36
N GLN A 333 15.40 0.78 2.97
CA GLN A 333 14.68 1.83 2.25
C GLN A 333 15.58 2.54 1.24
N VAL A 334 16.83 2.85 1.62
CA VAL A 334 17.82 3.45 0.71
C VAL A 334 18.14 2.50 -0.44
N ILE A 335 18.39 1.22 -0.15
CA ILE A 335 18.63 0.20 -1.19
C ILE A 335 17.43 0.09 -2.14
N LYS A 336 16.19 0.01 -1.63
CA LYS A 336 14.99 0.00 -2.47
C LYS A 336 14.92 1.21 -3.40
N LYS A 337 15.22 2.41 -2.89
CA LYS A 337 15.28 3.63 -3.72
C LYS A 337 16.37 3.53 -4.79
N ILE A 338 17.57 3.08 -4.44
CA ILE A 338 18.68 2.89 -5.39
C ILE A 338 18.31 1.85 -6.46
N THR A 339 17.72 0.72 -6.08
CA THR A 339 17.26 -0.31 -7.02
C THR A 339 16.21 0.25 -7.98
N GLN A 340 15.28 1.06 -7.50
CA GLN A 340 14.29 1.73 -8.34
C GLN A 340 14.93 2.75 -9.30
N ILE A 341 15.91 3.53 -8.82
CA ILE A 341 16.70 4.45 -9.66
C ILE A 341 17.46 3.66 -10.73
N LYS A 342 18.09 2.54 -10.36
CA LYS A 342 18.79 1.64 -11.30
C LYS A 342 17.86 1.08 -12.37
N LYS A 343 16.65 0.63 -12.00
CA LYS A 343 15.63 0.14 -12.94
C LYS A 343 15.26 1.20 -13.97
N ASN A 344 15.22 2.46 -13.55
CA ASN A 344 14.87 3.60 -14.39
C ASN A 344 16.09 4.27 -15.04
N SER A 345 17.33 3.90 -14.69
CA SER A 345 18.53 4.60 -15.11
C SER A 345 18.76 4.48 -16.62
N TYR A 346 18.31 3.40 -17.24
CA TYR A 346 18.45 3.24 -18.69
C TYR A 346 17.72 4.33 -19.49
N ARG A 347 16.63 4.90 -18.97
CA ARG A 347 15.96 6.06 -19.60
C ARG A 347 16.85 7.30 -19.63
N TYR A 348 17.60 7.54 -18.57
CA TYR A 348 18.56 8.64 -18.47
C TYR A 348 19.85 8.37 -19.27
N TYR A 349 20.16 7.11 -19.58
CA TYR A 349 21.19 6.76 -20.56
C TYR A 349 20.71 7.11 -21.98
N LYS A 350 19.51 6.66 -22.37
CA LYS A 350 18.97 6.85 -23.73
C LYS A 350 18.55 8.28 -24.06
N ALA A 351 17.88 8.96 -23.13
CA ALA A 351 17.27 10.27 -23.36
C ALA A 351 17.85 11.35 -22.44
N SER A 352 17.69 12.62 -22.83
CA SER A 352 18.02 13.77 -21.97
C SER A 352 17.11 13.81 -20.73
N TRP A 353 17.55 14.50 -19.70
CA TRP A 353 16.73 14.80 -18.54
C TRP A 353 15.53 15.64 -18.95
N HIS A 354 15.74 16.63 -19.83
CA HIS A 354 14.67 17.41 -20.45
C HIS A 354 13.56 16.51 -21.00
N ARG A 355 13.92 15.56 -21.88
CA ARG A 355 12.95 14.65 -22.50
C ARG A 355 12.22 13.79 -21.48
N ASN A 356 12.94 13.28 -20.47
CA ASN A 356 12.35 12.45 -19.43
C ASN A 356 11.33 13.24 -18.59
N ILE A 357 11.56 14.53 -18.33
CA ILE A 357 10.57 15.38 -17.64
C ILE A 357 9.39 15.71 -18.56
N LEU A 358 9.65 16.05 -19.83
CA LEU A 358 8.61 16.36 -20.80
C LEU A 358 7.64 15.17 -20.98
N GLU A 359 8.16 13.96 -21.19
CA GLU A 359 7.33 12.76 -21.27
C GLU A 359 6.55 12.50 -19.98
N TRP A 360 7.12 12.79 -18.81
CA TRP A 360 6.42 12.67 -17.53
C TRP A 360 5.28 13.68 -17.41
N LEU A 361 5.49 14.94 -17.82
CA LEU A 361 4.45 15.97 -17.85
C LEU A 361 3.34 15.64 -18.85
N LEU A 362 3.69 15.13 -20.02
CA LEU A 362 2.74 14.66 -21.02
C LEU A 362 1.89 13.50 -20.46
N HIS A 363 2.52 12.50 -19.86
CA HIS A 363 1.82 11.39 -19.21
C HIS A 363 0.85 11.88 -18.12
N ALA A 364 1.24 12.88 -17.33
CA ALA A 364 0.39 13.45 -16.28
C ALA A 364 -0.84 14.18 -16.83
N ASN A 365 -0.81 14.62 -18.09
CA ASN A 365 -1.88 15.38 -18.75
C ASN A 365 -2.53 14.61 -19.92
N ILE A 366 -2.28 13.31 -20.04
CA ILE A 366 -2.73 12.48 -21.17
C ILE A 366 -4.26 12.44 -21.31
N ASN A 367 -4.99 12.71 -20.22
CA ASN A 367 -6.44 12.75 -20.23
C ASN A 367 -7.02 13.89 -21.09
N LEU A 368 -6.21 14.91 -21.39
CA LEU A 368 -6.59 16.00 -22.29
C LEU A 368 -6.48 15.61 -23.77
N LEU A 369 -5.72 14.56 -24.10
CA LEU A 369 -5.47 14.12 -25.48
C LEU A 369 -6.40 12.95 -25.84
N LYS A 370 -7.68 13.26 -26.07
CA LYS A 370 -8.74 12.30 -26.42
C LYS A 370 -9.59 12.81 -27.57
N GLY A 371 -10.36 11.93 -28.21
CA GLY A 371 -11.15 12.27 -29.39
C GLY A 371 -10.26 12.42 -30.62
N LYS A 372 -10.54 13.41 -31.46
CA LYS A 372 -9.70 13.81 -32.59
C LYS A 372 -8.54 14.65 -32.10
N VAL A 373 -7.33 14.12 -32.23
CA VAL A 373 -6.10 14.76 -31.78
C VAL A 373 -5.22 15.10 -32.96
N LEU A 374 -4.79 16.36 -33.06
CA LEU A 374 -3.77 16.78 -34.00
C LEU A 374 -2.39 16.76 -33.32
N ASP A 375 -1.44 16.00 -33.84
CA ASP A 375 -0.03 15.98 -33.42
C ASP A 375 0.82 16.75 -34.45
N ILE A 376 1.24 17.96 -34.08
CA ILE A 376 2.01 18.89 -34.91
C ILE A 376 3.51 18.64 -34.70
N GLY A 377 4.27 18.56 -35.79
CA GLY A 377 5.71 18.23 -35.76
C GLY A 377 5.95 16.74 -35.49
N SER A 378 5.04 15.90 -35.97
CA SER A 378 4.96 14.49 -35.62
C SER A 378 5.75 13.58 -36.58
N LYS A 379 6.92 14.01 -37.06
CA LYS A 379 7.83 13.29 -37.99
C LYS A 379 7.87 11.77 -37.84
N ASN A 380 7.92 11.27 -36.60
CA ASN A 380 8.04 9.84 -36.28
C ASN A 380 6.89 9.29 -35.42
N ARG A 381 5.77 10.02 -35.26
CA ARG A 381 4.60 9.61 -34.46
C ARG A 381 4.95 9.06 -33.08
N ARG A 382 5.83 9.79 -32.40
CA ARG A 382 6.51 9.33 -31.17
C ARG A 382 5.54 9.04 -30.03
N TYR A 383 4.45 9.81 -29.93
CA TYR A 383 3.57 9.84 -28.76
C TYR A 383 2.25 9.11 -28.96
N ASP A 384 1.96 8.56 -30.14
CA ASP A 384 0.73 7.80 -30.45
C ASP A 384 0.47 6.70 -29.42
N LYS A 385 1.52 5.99 -28.98
CA LYS A 385 1.40 4.93 -27.97
C LYS A 385 0.89 5.42 -26.62
N MET A 386 1.04 6.71 -26.32
CA MET A 386 0.52 7.34 -25.10
C MET A 386 -0.95 7.76 -25.27
N MET A 387 -1.37 8.11 -26.49
CA MET A 387 -2.72 8.58 -26.84
C MET A 387 -3.64 7.43 -27.28
N LYS A 388 -3.58 6.28 -26.59
CA LYS A 388 -4.40 5.11 -26.95
C LYS A 388 -5.89 5.43 -26.84
N GLY A 389 -6.62 5.24 -27.93
CA GLY A 389 -8.05 5.50 -28.04
C GLY A 389 -8.40 6.90 -28.58
N ALA A 390 -7.40 7.72 -28.91
CA ALA A 390 -7.59 8.93 -29.71
C ALA A 390 -7.46 8.61 -31.21
N GLU A 391 -8.16 9.38 -32.04
CA GLU A 391 -7.97 9.44 -33.48
C GLU A 391 -6.88 10.48 -33.76
N VAL A 392 -5.64 10.02 -33.99
CA VAL A 392 -4.46 10.89 -34.11
C VAL A 392 -4.16 11.23 -35.57
N THR A 393 -4.33 12.49 -35.93
CA THR A 393 -3.85 13.10 -37.17
C THR A 393 -2.45 13.65 -36.93
N ALA A 394 -1.44 13.17 -37.65
CA ALA A 394 -0.07 13.62 -37.52
C ALA A 394 0.31 14.51 -38.71
N VAL A 395 0.86 15.69 -38.44
CA VAL A 395 1.34 16.63 -39.46
C VAL A 395 2.79 17.04 -39.20
N ASP A 396 3.55 17.27 -40.26
CA ASP A 396 4.93 17.77 -40.21
C ASP A 396 5.26 18.55 -41.49
N ILE A 397 6.30 19.39 -41.45
CA ILE A 397 6.78 20.10 -42.65
C ILE A 397 7.41 19.13 -43.66
N GLU A 398 7.91 17.99 -43.17
CA GLU A 398 8.38 16.86 -43.97
C GLU A 398 7.34 15.74 -43.95
N GLU A 399 6.63 15.53 -45.06
CA GLU A 399 5.68 14.42 -45.21
C GLU A 399 6.38 13.06 -45.02
N ASN A 400 5.74 12.15 -44.29
CA ASN A 400 6.18 10.75 -44.19
C ASN A 400 5.01 9.80 -44.45
N LYS A 401 4.89 9.36 -45.71
CA LYS A 401 3.81 8.46 -46.16
C LYS A 401 3.84 7.10 -45.49
N GLU A 402 5.01 6.56 -45.18
CA GLU A 402 5.14 5.24 -44.53
C GLU A 402 4.56 5.24 -43.12
N LEU A 403 4.70 6.37 -42.41
CA LEU A 403 4.15 6.55 -41.07
C LEU A 403 2.79 7.24 -41.07
N ASN A 404 2.20 7.55 -42.23
CA ASN A 404 0.97 8.33 -42.34
C ASN A 404 1.08 9.68 -41.60
N VAL A 405 2.16 10.42 -41.86
CA VAL A 405 2.38 11.81 -41.43
C VAL A 405 2.14 12.70 -42.65
N LEU A 406 1.14 13.57 -42.55
CA LEU A 406 0.74 14.46 -43.63
C LEU A 406 1.65 15.69 -43.68
N TYR A 407 1.82 16.27 -44.86
CA TYR A 407 2.37 17.61 -44.97
C TYR A 407 1.46 18.62 -44.28
N GLY A 408 2.01 19.46 -43.42
CA GLY A 408 1.28 20.56 -42.79
C GLY A 408 2.19 21.63 -42.22
N ASP A 409 2.03 22.85 -42.71
CA ASP A 409 2.70 24.04 -42.19
C ASP A 409 1.73 24.85 -41.32
N ILE A 410 1.98 24.85 -40.00
CA ILE A 410 1.13 25.53 -39.03
C ILE A 410 1.18 27.06 -39.15
N GLU A 411 2.22 27.63 -39.77
CA GLU A 411 2.30 29.09 -40.00
C GLU A 411 1.44 29.55 -41.17
N VAL A 412 1.26 28.67 -42.17
CA VAL A 412 0.45 28.93 -43.36
C VAL A 412 -1.02 28.60 -43.11
N GLY A 413 -1.28 27.60 -42.27
CA GLY A 413 -2.61 27.10 -41.97
C GLY A 413 -2.81 25.69 -42.53
N LEU A 414 -3.65 24.92 -41.85
CA LEU A 414 -3.96 23.53 -42.21
C LEU A 414 -5.36 23.44 -42.83
N ASP A 415 -5.52 22.56 -43.82
CA ASP A 415 -6.77 22.33 -44.55
C ASP A 415 -7.79 21.52 -43.72
N TYR A 416 -8.21 22.12 -42.61
CA TYR A 416 -9.27 21.64 -41.73
C TYR A 416 -10.22 22.79 -41.43
N SER A 417 -11.50 22.46 -41.23
CA SER A 417 -12.48 23.43 -40.77
C SER A 417 -12.13 23.98 -39.39
N ASP A 418 -12.70 25.12 -39.05
CA ASP A 418 -12.68 25.64 -37.68
C ASP A 418 -13.28 24.60 -36.72
N ASP A 419 -12.84 24.61 -35.46
CA ASP A 419 -13.37 23.75 -34.40
C ASP A 419 -13.36 22.24 -34.75
N TYR A 420 -12.30 21.76 -35.40
CA TYR A 420 -12.23 20.38 -35.88
C TYR A 420 -11.68 19.38 -34.85
N PHE A 421 -10.63 19.77 -34.11
CA PHE A 421 -9.93 18.88 -33.19
C PHE A 421 -10.40 19.05 -31.74
N ASP A 422 -10.53 17.92 -31.04
CA ASP A 422 -10.85 17.89 -29.61
C ASP A 422 -9.61 18.25 -28.76
N ALA A 423 -8.42 17.91 -29.25
CA ALA A 423 -7.16 18.31 -28.63
C ALA A 423 -6.02 18.48 -29.65
N ILE A 424 -5.01 19.25 -29.26
CA ILE A 424 -3.81 19.49 -30.08
C ILE A 424 -2.56 19.19 -29.24
N LEU A 425 -1.59 18.51 -29.84
CA LEU A 425 -0.26 18.28 -29.30
C LEU A 425 0.77 18.98 -30.20
N CYS A 426 1.65 19.79 -29.62
CA CYS A 426 2.68 20.54 -30.34
C CYS A 426 3.94 20.61 -29.47
N LEU A 427 4.80 19.59 -29.56
CA LEU A 427 5.95 19.46 -28.67
C LEU A 427 7.25 19.76 -29.42
N GLU A 428 7.97 20.81 -29.00
CA GLU A 428 9.26 21.20 -29.57
C GLU A 428 9.17 21.44 -31.09
N VAL A 429 8.25 22.33 -31.46
CA VAL A 429 7.98 22.78 -32.83
C VAL A 429 8.03 24.30 -32.92
N MET A 430 7.42 24.98 -31.95
CA MET A 430 7.26 26.43 -31.95
C MET A 430 8.60 27.16 -32.12
N GLU A 431 9.69 26.64 -31.54
CA GLU A 431 11.03 27.21 -31.62
C GLU A 431 11.61 27.34 -33.03
N TYR A 432 11.09 26.56 -33.98
CA TYR A 432 11.46 26.60 -35.39
C TYR A 432 10.64 27.60 -36.21
N LEU A 433 9.59 28.18 -35.65
CA LEU A 433 8.66 29.01 -36.41
C LEU A 433 9.14 30.46 -36.48
N GLN A 434 8.86 31.14 -37.60
CA GLN A 434 9.09 32.59 -37.72
C GLN A 434 7.90 33.39 -37.18
N GLY A 435 6.69 32.93 -37.46
CA GLY A 435 5.40 33.51 -37.11
C GLY A 435 4.70 32.75 -35.98
N PHE A 436 5.23 32.88 -34.76
CA PHE A 436 4.63 32.33 -33.54
C PHE A 436 3.15 32.72 -33.37
N ASP A 437 2.79 33.94 -33.74
CA ASP A 437 1.44 34.48 -33.62
C ASP A 437 0.48 33.79 -34.61
N LYS A 438 0.92 33.53 -35.84
CA LYS A 438 0.14 32.83 -36.85
C LYS A 438 -0.17 31.41 -36.43
N ALA A 439 0.86 30.66 -36.01
CA ALA A 439 0.70 29.31 -35.52
C ALA A 439 -0.20 29.24 -34.28
N SER A 440 -0.08 30.21 -33.37
CA SER A 440 -0.93 30.27 -32.17
C SER A 440 -2.40 30.54 -32.52
N LYS A 441 -2.68 31.42 -33.48
CA LYS A 441 -4.04 31.68 -34.01
C LYS A 441 -4.60 30.45 -34.72
N GLU A 442 -3.78 29.74 -35.48
CA GLU A 442 -4.19 28.52 -36.17
C GLU A 442 -4.52 27.39 -35.19
N ILE A 443 -3.71 27.20 -34.14
CA ILE A 443 -4.03 26.28 -33.04
C ILE A 443 -5.37 26.66 -32.39
N TYR A 444 -5.63 27.96 -32.16
CA TYR A 444 -6.92 28.40 -31.64
C TYR A 444 -8.08 28.10 -32.60
N ARG A 445 -7.92 28.38 -33.90
CA ARG A 445 -8.95 28.15 -34.93
C ARG A 445 -9.33 26.66 -35.02
N LEU A 446 -8.34 25.79 -35.02
CA LEU A 446 -8.49 24.34 -35.19
C LEU A 446 -9.10 23.62 -33.97
N LEU A 447 -8.89 24.17 -32.77
CA LEU A 447 -9.37 23.57 -31.53
C LEU A 447 -10.87 23.84 -31.36
N LYS A 448 -11.65 22.84 -30.93
CA LYS A 448 -13.06 23.03 -30.55
C LYS A 448 -13.23 23.89 -29.29
N PRO A 449 -14.39 24.53 -29.07
CA PRO A 449 -14.74 25.11 -27.78
C PRO A 449 -14.68 24.05 -26.68
N GLY A 450 -13.96 24.33 -25.59
CA GLY A 450 -13.70 23.38 -24.51
C GLY A 450 -12.54 22.41 -24.77
N GLY A 451 -11.95 22.42 -25.97
CA GLY A 451 -10.78 21.63 -26.33
C GLY A 451 -9.51 22.14 -25.64
N ALA A 452 -8.47 21.31 -25.60
CA ALA A 452 -7.19 21.66 -25.01
C ALA A 452 -5.99 21.43 -25.95
N ALA A 453 -5.01 22.34 -25.92
CA ALA A 453 -3.72 22.15 -26.57
C ALA A 453 -2.61 21.95 -25.53
N ILE A 454 -1.73 20.98 -25.74
CA ILE A 454 -0.50 20.77 -24.98
C ILE A 454 0.68 21.16 -25.85
N ILE A 455 1.44 22.15 -25.39
CA ILE A 455 2.59 22.70 -26.10
C ILE A 455 3.85 22.59 -25.24
N SER A 456 5.00 22.25 -25.84
CA SER A 456 6.29 22.41 -25.18
C SER A 456 7.28 23.18 -26.03
N ILE A 457 8.10 24.00 -25.38
CA ILE A 457 9.12 24.83 -26.03
C ILE A 457 10.43 24.71 -25.24
N PRO A 458 11.57 24.38 -25.88
CA PRO A 458 12.85 24.29 -25.19
C PRO A 458 13.35 25.68 -24.79
N PHE A 459 14.20 25.73 -23.76
CA PHE A 459 14.85 26.97 -23.31
C PHE A 459 16.36 26.78 -23.19
N LEU A 460 16.85 26.20 -22.08
CA LEU A 460 18.26 25.83 -21.92
C LEU A 460 18.55 24.44 -22.54
N GLN A 461 18.64 24.40 -23.86
CA GLN A 461 19.04 23.23 -24.65
C GLN A 461 20.23 23.55 -25.57
N ASN A 462 20.86 22.52 -26.15
CA ASN A 462 21.87 22.75 -27.18
C ASN A 462 21.26 23.41 -28.42
N ASP A 463 22.08 24.11 -29.19
CA ASP A 463 21.68 24.56 -30.52
C ASP A 463 21.30 23.35 -31.40
N HIS A 464 20.18 23.48 -32.08
CA HIS A 464 19.60 22.52 -33.02
C HIS A 464 18.81 23.22 -34.13
N ASP A 465 19.35 24.36 -34.58
CA ASP A 465 18.84 25.20 -35.68
C ASP A 465 17.49 25.87 -35.37
N ASP A 466 17.29 26.25 -34.11
CA ASP A 466 16.09 26.96 -33.67
C ASP A 466 16.14 28.42 -34.07
N ASN A 467 14.98 28.99 -34.41
CA ASN A 467 14.84 30.42 -34.65
C ASN A 467 14.75 31.21 -33.35
N PHE A 468 13.93 30.75 -32.39
CA PHE A 468 13.66 31.53 -31.18
C PHE A 468 13.14 30.69 -30.00
N ARG A 469 13.64 30.96 -28.78
CA ARG A 469 13.21 30.30 -27.53
C ARG A 469 12.65 31.30 -26.51
N PRO A 470 11.31 31.43 -26.38
CA PRO A 470 10.68 32.40 -25.50
C PRO A 470 10.91 32.15 -24.01
N THR A 471 10.95 33.23 -23.24
CA THR A 471 10.72 33.15 -21.78
C THR A 471 9.24 32.87 -21.49
N LYS A 472 8.93 32.40 -20.28
CA LYS A 472 7.53 32.17 -19.84
C LYS A 472 6.63 33.39 -20.10
N LYS A 473 7.09 34.60 -19.75
CA LYS A 473 6.31 35.83 -19.89
C LYS A 473 5.99 36.16 -21.35
N PHE A 474 6.95 35.92 -22.26
CA PHE A 474 6.73 36.20 -23.68
C PHE A 474 5.82 35.16 -24.33
N ALA A 475 5.98 33.86 -23.99
CA ALA A 475 5.07 32.82 -24.44
C ALA A 475 3.62 33.10 -24.00
N GLU A 476 3.41 33.51 -22.75
CA GLU A 476 2.10 33.88 -22.23
C GLU A 476 1.45 35.01 -23.04
N LYS A 477 2.21 36.06 -23.33
CA LYS A 477 1.74 37.19 -24.15
C LYS A 477 1.27 36.74 -25.54
N ILE A 478 2.05 35.90 -26.23
CA ILE A 478 1.69 35.41 -27.58
C ILE A 478 0.37 34.66 -27.56
N PHE A 479 0.17 33.75 -26.61
CA PHE A 479 -1.07 32.96 -26.56
C PHE A 479 -2.29 33.81 -26.16
N GLN A 480 -2.11 34.85 -25.35
CA GLN A 480 -3.16 35.84 -25.06
C GLN A 480 -3.55 36.61 -26.32
N GLU A 481 -2.58 37.04 -27.12
CA GLU A 481 -2.82 37.72 -28.41
C GLU A 481 -3.51 36.80 -29.44
N ALA A 482 -3.41 35.48 -29.26
CA ALA A 482 -4.15 34.47 -30.02
C ALA A 482 -5.54 34.14 -29.45
N THR A 483 -6.07 34.95 -28.51
CA THR A 483 -7.42 34.81 -27.92
C THR A 483 -7.55 33.72 -26.83
N PHE A 484 -6.48 33.03 -26.45
CA PHE A 484 -6.56 32.10 -25.32
C PHE A 484 -6.71 32.85 -23.99
N THR A 485 -7.77 32.54 -23.24
CA THR A 485 -8.01 33.12 -21.90
C THR A 485 -7.56 32.19 -20.77
N GLN A 486 -7.52 30.88 -21.03
CA GLN A 486 -7.09 29.85 -20.09
C GLN A 486 -5.70 29.33 -20.49
N ILE A 487 -4.65 29.94 -19.95
CA ILE A 487 -3.26 29.64 -20.25
C ILE A 487 -2.55 29.17 -18.98
N ALA A 488 -2.10 27.92 -18.95
CA ALA A 488 -1.32 27.37 -17.85
C ALA A 488 0.11 27.08 -18.32
N ILE A 489 1.08 27.88 -17.88
CA ILE A 489 2.51 27.71 -18.23
C ILE A 489 3.33 27.31 -17.02
N ARG A 490 4.02 26.17 -17.16
CA ARG A 490 4.97 25.63 -16.19
C ARG A 490 6.37 25.55 -16.80
N THR A 491 7.36 26.10 -16.09
CA THR A 491 8.77 25.80 -16.37
C THR A 491 9.12 24.40 -15.84
N PHE A 492 9.98 23.69 -16.55
CA PHE A 492 10.43 22.37 -16.13
C PHE A 492 11.92 22.15 -16.36
N GLY A 493 12.48 21.21 -15.61
CA GLY A 493 13.93 21.14 -15.40
C GLY A 493 14.39 22.21 -14.41
N ASN A 494 15.68 22.17 -14.10
CA ASN A 494 16.40 23.11 -13.27
C ASN A 494 17.90 23.14 -13.66
N GLY A 495 18.69 24.00 -13.03
CA GLY A 495 20.12 24.14 -13.34
C GLY A 495 20.88 22.82 -13.29
N TYR A 496 20.65 22.00 -12.26
CA TYR A 496 21.31 20.70 -12.12
C TYR A 496 20.98 19.72 -13.24
N THR A 497 19.71 19.67 -13.67
CA THR A 497 19.29 18.79 -14.77
C THR A 497 19.81 19.27 -16.14
N VAL A 498 20.00 20.59 -16.31
CA VAL A 498 20.63 21.18 -17.50
C VAL A 498 22.12 20.83 -17.52
N ILE A 499 22.84 21.01 -16.40
CA ILE A 499 24.25 20.63 -16.28
C ILE A 499 24.41 19.13 -16.55
N TRP A 500 23.48 18.29 -16.06
CA TRP A 500 23.46 16.87 -16.38
C TRP A 500 23.44 16.61 -17.89
N ASP A 501 22.51 17.24 -18.62
CA ASP A 501 22.37 17.04 -20.06
C ASP A 501 23.61 17.53 -20.82
N ILE A 502 24.19 18.66 -20.40
CA ILE A 502 25.44 19.20 -20.97
C ILE A 502 26.61 18.23 -20.76
N VAL A 503 26.85 17.81 -19.52
CA VAL A 503 27.96 16.91 -19.16
C VAL A 503 27.80 15.56 -19.84
N LYS A 504 26.60 14.98 -19.80
CA LYS A 504 26.28 13.72 -20.47
C LYS A 504 26.60 13.80 -21.96
N ARG A 505 26.11 14.83 -22.66
CA ARG A 505 26.36 15.01 -24.09
C ARG A 505 27.86 15.14 -24.37
N LYS A 506 28.58 16.00 -23.64
CA LYS A 506 30.03 16.21 -23.82
C LYS A 506 30.83 14.93 -23.60
N TRP A 507 30.54 14.16 -22.57
CA TRP A 507 31.29 12.94 -22.27
C TRP A 507 30.97 11.78 -23.21
N MET A 508 29.75 11.71 -23.75
CA MET A 508 29.35 10.63 -24.66
C MET A 508 29.63 10.92 -26.14
N CYS A 509 29.81 12.18 -26.52
CA CYS A 509 30.07 12.61 -27.90
C CYS A 509 31.33 11.92 -28.46
N ASN A 510 31.25 11.46 -29.72
CA ASN A 510 32.35 10.80 -30.45
C ASN A 510 32.95 9.57 -29.75
N LYS A 511 32.22 8.95 -28.80
CA LYS A 511 32.62 7.69 -28.15
C LYS A 511 31.90 6.50 -28.77
N SER A 512 32.55 5.33 -28.77
CA SER A 512 31.94 4.05 -29.10
C SER A 512 30.87 3.65 -28.06
N GLU A 513 29.95 2.78 -28.43
CA GLU A 513 28.87 2.31 -27.54
C GLU A 513 29.40 1.71 -26.21
N PRO A 514 30.44 0.86 -26.21
CA PRO A 514 31.02 0.35 -24.97
C PRO A 514 31.57 1.46 -24.06
N ALA A 515 32.24 2.45 -24.65
CA ALA A 515 32.80 3.58 -23.90
C ALA A 515 31.69 4.46 -23.29
N ARG A 516 30.58 4.70 -24.02
CA ARG A 516 29.42 5.44 -23.50
C ARG A 516 28.79 4.74 -22.31
N LYS A 517 28.63 3.41 -22.38
CA LYS A 517 28.12 2.60 -21.25
C LYS A 517 29.04 2.73 -20.03
N LEU A 518 30.35 2.62 -20.23
CA LEU A 518 31.32 2.72 -19.14
C LEU A 518 31.25 4.10 -18.47
N ILE A 519 31.31 5.18 -19.25
CA ILE A 519 31.14 6.56 -18.74
C ILE A 519 29.81 6.70 -17.99
N TYR A 520 28.72 6.19 -18.56
CA TYR A 520 27.41 6.30 -17.93
C TYR A 520 27.35 5.61 -16.57
N TYR A 521 27.70 4.32 -16.50
CA TYR A 521 27.53 3.54 -15.27
C TYR A 521 28.55 3.87 -14.19
N PHE A 522 29.75 4.34 -14.55
CA PHE A 522 30.80 4.67 -13.58
C PHE A 522 30.83 6.15 -13.16
N LEU A 523 30.46 7.09 -14.04
CA LEU A 523 30.56 8.52 -13.74
C LEU A 523 29.19 9.19 -13.58
N LEU A 524 28.28 8.98 -14.53
CA LEU A 524 26.98 9.67 -14.50
C LEU A 524 25.97 8.99 -13.57
N TRP A 525 25.95 7.66 -13.49
CA TRP A 525 24.98 6.93 -12.67
C TRP A 525 25.10 7.23 -11.16
N PRO A 526 26.30 7.33 -10.55
CA PRO A 526 26.45 7.83 -9.18
C PRO A 526 25.88 9.24 -8.99
N TRP A 527 26.09 10.13 -9.97
CA TRP A 527 25.54 11.48 -9.92
C TRP A 527 24.00 11.48 -10.05
N LEU A 528 23.42 10.62 -10.90
CA LEU A 528 21.97 10.40 -10.98
C LEU A 528 21.39 9.97 -9.63
N ILE A 529 22.09 9.06 -8.93
CA ILE A 529 21.68 8.61 -7.59
C ILE A 529 21.64 9.80 -6.63
N ILE A 530 22.69 10.64 -6.61
CA ILE A 530 22.74 11.83 -5.77
C ILE A 530 21.56 12.76 -6.08
N LEU A 531 21.35 13.09 -7.36
CA LEU A 531 20.27 13.97 -7.79
C LEU A 531 18.89 13.46 -7.34
N LYS A 532 18.64 12.15 -7.47
CA LYS A 532 17.36 11.52 -7.12
C LYS A 532 17.15 11.26 -5.63
N ILE A 533 18.19 10.85 -4.88
CA ILE A 533 18.08 10.57 -3.44
C ILE A 533 17.80 11.85 -2.66
N PHE A 534 18.52 12.92 -2.99
CA PHE A 534 18.39 14.22 -2.33
C PHE A 534 17.33 15.13 -2.96
N ARG A 535 16.61 14.64 -4.00
CA ARG A 535 15.59 15.39 -4.74
C ARG A 535 16.09 16.73 -5.31
N ILE A 536 17.36 16.78 -5.66
CA ILE A 536 18.00 17.96 -6.29
C ILE A 536 17.35 18.23 -7.65
N ASP A 537 16.89 17.18 -8.34
CA ASP A 537 16.14 17.29 -9.60
C ASP A 537 14.76 17.95 -9.48
N LYS A 538 14.31 18.24 -8.26
CA LYS A 538 13.03 18.91 -7.97
C LYS A 538 13.19 20.29 -7.37
N ILE A 539 14.42 20.76 -7.15
CA ILE A 539 14.66 22.12 -6.67
C ILE A 539 14.14 23.09 -7.72
N GLN A 540 13.33 24.06 -7.28
CA GLN A 540 12.96 25.20 -8.10
C GLN A 540 14.10 26.21 -8.05
N ASP A 541 14.61 26.59 -9.20
CA ASP A 541 15.58 27.67 -9.35
C ASP A 541 15.19 28.55 -10.56
N GLN A 542 16.03 29.52 -10.88
CA GLN A 542 15.81 30.44 -12.00
C GLN A 542 16.16 29.82 -13.37
N TYR A 543 16.73 28.61 -13.39
CA TYR A 543 17.09 27.90 -14.60
C TYR A 543 16.01 26.87 -14.94
N TYR A 544 15.72 26.68 -16.21
CA TYR A 544 14.80 25.63 -16.65
C TYR A 544 15.15 25.19 -18.06
N SER A 545 14.88 23.94 -18.38
CA SER A 545 15.23 23.38 -19.69
C SER A 545 14.12 23.59 -20.72
N GLY A 546 12.88 23.87 -20.29
CA GLY A 546 11.79 24.22 -21.20
C GLY A 546 10.51 24.69 -20.50
N LEU A 547 9.55 25.06 -21.34
CA LEU A 547 8.18 25.44 -20.99
C LEU A 547 7.23 24.30 -21.35
N PHE A 548 6.31 23.97 -20.46
CA PHE A 548 5.17 23.09 -20.70
C PHE A 548 3.90 23.91 -20.52
N ILE A 549 3.13 24.00 -21.58
CA ILE A 549 2.01 24.93 -21.73
C ILE A 549 0.76 24.11 -22.00
N ILE A 550 -0.31 24.42 -21.27
CA ILE A 550 -1.66 23.90 -21.54
C ILE A 550 -2.54 25.11 -21.86
N LEU A 551 -3.17 25.07 -23.03
CA LEU A 551 -4.12 26.06 -23.49
C LEU A 551 -5.51 25.44 -23.54
N LYS A 552 -6.55 26.22 -23.26
CA LYS A 552 -7.93 25.84 -23.52
C LYS A 552 -8.65 26.94 -24.27
N LYS A 553 -9.40 26.53 -25.30
CA LYS A 553 -10.39 27.36 -25.99
C LYS A 553 -11.71 27.25 -25.23
#